data_AF-A0A959JPI2-F1
#
_entry.id   AF-A0A959JPI2-F1
#
_cell.length_a   1.000
_cell.length_b   1.000
_cell.length_c   1.000
_cell.angle_alpha   90.00
_cell.angle_beta   90.00
_cell.angle_gamma   90.00
#
_symmetry.space_group_name_H-M   'P 1'
#
loop_
_entity.id
_entity.type
_entity.pdbx_description
1 polymer ?
#
loop_
_entity_poly.entity_id
_entity_poly.type
_entity_poly.pdbx_seq_one_letter_code
_entity_poly.pdbx_strand_id
1 'polypeptide(L)'
;MEIWEIIKNAYVGYAGYLWGEITHLHWKNYFYWLILVSLFFFGLELLRPWRKDQPRFRKDFWLDAFYMFFNFFLLNLIVFIFLSNVAEALFNDLLSVVGLSVSDFQLLDLNQLPWGLGLLLFFVVSDFVQWNTHRVLHRV
;
A
#
# COMPACT_ATOMS: atom_id res chain seq x y z
N MET A 1 -26.32 -2.62 3.05
CA MET A 1 -25.57 -2.29 4.28
C MET A 1 -25.51 -0.80 4.39
N GLU A 2 -25.68 -0.22 5.58
CA GLU A 2 -25.52 1.23 5.72
C GLU A 2 -24.05 1.59 5.48
N ILE A 3 -23.79 2.64 4.68
CA ILE A 3 -22.43 3.15 4.40
C ILE A 3 -21.63 3.36 5.69
N TRP A 4 -22.32 3.78 6.75
CA TRP A 4 -21.75 3.95 8.08
C TRP A 4 -21.15 2.68 8.67
N GLU A 5 -21.80 1.52 8.49
CA GLU A 5 -21.28 0.24 8.96
C GLU A 5 -20.03 -0.18 8.18
N ILE A 6 -20.01 0.09 6.88
CA ILE A 6 -18.86 -0.19 6.01
C ILE A 6 -17.65 0.61 6.46
N ILE A 7 -17.84 1.92 6.72
CA ILE A 7 -16.77 2.80 7.21
C ILE A 7 -16.26 2.33 8.58
N LYS A 8 -17.19 2.07 9.52
CA LYS A 8 -16.84 1.63 10.87
C LYS A 8 -16.07 0.31 10.84
N ASN A 9 -16.54 -0.68 10.08
CA ASN A 9 -15.90 -1.99 9.96
C ASN A 9 -14.54 -1.88 9.28
N ALA A 10 -14.41 -1.06 8.24
CA ALA A 10 -13.15 -0.79 7.56
C ALA A 10 -12.10 -0.20 8.52
N TYR A 11 -12.49 0.83 9.27
CA TYR A 11 -11.59 1.52 10.19
C TYR A 11 -11.20 0.62 11.38
N VAL A 12 -12.18 0.02 12.06
CA VAL A 12 -11.93 -0.86 13.22
C VAL A 12 -11.13 -2.10 12.80
N GLY A 13 -11.46 -2.68 11.65
CA GLY A 13 -10.75 -3.83 11.10
C GLY A 13 -9.28 -3.53 10.85
N TYR A 14 -8.98 -2.45 10.13
CA TYR A 14 -7.58 -2.09 9.86
C TYR A 14 -6.84 -1.57 11.09
N ALA A 15 -7.50 -0.82 11.98
CA ALA A 15 -6.90 -0.40 13.24
C ALA A 15 -6.51 -1.62 14.09
N GLY A 16 -7.37 -2.64 14.15
CA GLY A 16 -7.08 -3.90 14.81
C GLY A 16 -5.91 -4.66 14.18
N TYR A 17 -5.86 -4.71 12.84
CA TYR A 17 -4.71 -5.26 12.11
C TYR A 17 -3.41 -4.51 12.45
N LEU A 18 -3.40 -3.18 12.36
CA LEU A 18 -2.23 -2.35 12.65
C LEU A 18 -1.78 -2.52 14.10
N TRP A 19 -2.73 -2.57 15.04
CA TRP A 19 -2.43 -2.84 16.44
C TRP A 19 -1.82 -4.23 16.63
N GLY A 20 -2.32 -5.24 15.93
CA GLY A 20 -1.74 -6.58 15.88
C GLY A 20 -0.30 -6.58 15.36
N GLU A 21 -0.04 -5.89 14.24
CA GLU A 21 1.30 -5.72 13.69
C GLU A 21 2.26 -5.02 14.68
N ILE A 22 1.79 -4.02 15.44
CA ILE A 22 2.62 -3.32 16.42
C ILE A 22 2.90 -4.16 17.67
N THR A 23 1.95 -5.00 18.08
CA THR A 23 2.01 -5.73 19.36
C THR A 23 2.59 -7.14 19.25
N HIS A 24 2.48 -7.78 18.07
CA HIS A 24 2.87 -9.18 17.87
C HIS A 24 3.97 -9.30 16.81
N LEU A 25 5.16 -9.67 17.25
CA LEU A 25 6.27 -10.01 16.36
C LEU A 25 5.99 -11.35 15.66
N HIS A 26 5.97 -11.33 14.33
CA HIS A 26 5.86 -12.54 13.52
C HIS A 26 6.63 -12.37 12.21
N TRP A 27 6.96 -13.48 11.54
CA TRP A 27 7.88 -13.45 10.40
C TRP A 27 7.39 -12.63 9.21
N LYS A 28 6.07 -12.53 9.02
CA LYS A 28 5.45 -11.78 7.91
C LYS A 28 5.07 -10.34 8.30
N ASN A 29 5.49 -9.87 9.47
CA ASN A 29 5.08 -8.60 10.02
C ASN A 29 5.69 -7.42 9.24
N TYR A 30 4.86 -6.68 8.53
CA TYR A 30 5.31 -5.62 7.64
C TYR A 30 5.87 -4.42 8.43
N PHE A 31 5.33 -4.17 9.61
CA PHE A 31 5.78 -3.08 10.49
C PHE A 31 7.24 -3.26 10.93
N TYR A 32 7.59 -4.45 11.42
CA TYR A 32 8.97 -4.74 11.81
C TYR A 32 9.91 -4.91 10.63
N TRP A 33 9.45 -5.43 9.49
CA TRP A 33 10.27 -5.47 8.28
C TRP A 33 10.65 -4.07 7.79
N LEU A 34 9.72 -3.12 7.83
CA LEU A 34 10.02 -1.72 7.49
C LEU A 34 11.11 -1.15 8.41
N ILE A 35 11.01 -1.38 9.72
CA ILE A 35 12.04 -0.96 10.69
C ILE A 35 13.38 -1.63 10.38
N LEU A 36 13.39 -2.95 10.21
CA LEU A 36 14.59 -3.74 10.01
C LEU A 36 15.35 -3.31 8.76
N VAL A 37 14.65 -3.19 7.63
CA VAL A 37 15.26 -2.77 6.36
C VAL A 37 15.77 -1.32 6.46
N SER A 38 15.00 -0.43 7.09
CA SER A 38 15.41 0.96 7.30
C SER A 38 16.69 1.06 8.14
N LEU A 39 16.76 0.32 9.24
CA LEU A 39 17.95 0.27 10.10
C LEU A 39 19.13 -0.38 9.40
N PHE A 40 18.89 -1.40 8.56
CA PHE A 40 19.94 -2.05 7.79
C PHE A 40 20.62 -1.06 6.83
N PHE A 41 19.84 -0.34 6.02
CA PHE A 41 20.41 0.65 5.09
C PHE A 41 21.01 1.85 5.81
N PHE A 42 20.42 2.31 6.91
CA PHE A 42 21.01 3.35 7.75
C PHE A 42 22.35 2.89 8.37
N GLY A 43 22.43 1.63 8.82
CA GLY A 43 23.66 1.03 9.33
C GLY A 43 24.74 0.95 8.25
N LEU A 44 24.37 0.58 7.02
CA LEU A 44 25.29 0.62 5.87
C LEU A 44 25.79 2.03 5.58
N GLU A 45 24.91 3.04 5.66
CA GLU A 45 25.28 4.44 5.50
C GLU A 45 26.25 4.92 6.60
N LEU A 46 26.13 4.40 7.82
CA LEU A 46 27.06 4.66 8.91
C LEU A 46 28.44 3.99 8.72
N LEU A 47 28.46 2.74 8.22
CA LEU A 47 29.69 1.98 8.01
C LEU A 47 30.47 2.44 6.78
N ARG A 48 29.77 2.71 5.68
CA ARG A 48 30.34 3.14 4.40
C ARG A 48 29.49 4.29 3.84
N PRO A 49 29.72 5.53 4.31
CA PRO A 49 28.91 6.67 3.90
C PRO A 49 29.04 6.87 2.39
N TRP A 50 27.89 6.82 1.70
CA TRP A 50 27.82 7.11 0.27
C TRP A 50 28.14 8.58 0.00
N ARG A 51 27.73 9.48 0.91
CA ARG A 51 28.07 10.91 0.90
C ARG A 51 28.97 11.23 2.09
N LYS A 52 30.23 11.56 1.83
CA LYS A 52 31.28 11.71 2.86
C LYS A 52 31.07 12.93 3.77
N ASP A 53 30.51 14.01 3.26
CA ASP A 53 30.37 15.28 4.00
C ASP A 53 28.99 15.48 4.65
N GLN A 54 28.15 14.44 4.67
CA GLN A 54 26.80 14.55 5.18
C GLN A 54 26.71 14.16 6.67
N PRO A 55 25.99 14.92 7.50
CA PRO A 55 25.75 14.52 8.89
C PRO A 55 24.97 13.20 8.96
N ARG A 56 25.33 12.35 9.94
CA ARG A 56 24.69 11.04 10.19
C ARG A 56 23.17 11.15 10.35
N PHE A 57 22.71 12.15 11.08
CA PHE A 57 21.30 12.54 11.13
C PHE A 57 21.13 13.81 10.29
N ARG A 58 20.59 13.65 9.09
CA ARG A 58 20.20 14.79 8.26
C ARG A 58 18.98 15.49 8.86
N LYS A 59 18.81 16.77 8.51
CA LYS A 59 17.66 17.59 8.94
C LYS A 59 16.32 16.88 8.74
N ASP A 60 16.16 16.18 7.63
CA ASP A 60 14.91 15.53 7.26
C ASP A 60 14.80 14.08 7.78
N PHE A 61 15.76 13.56 8.56
CA PHE A 61 15.77 12.15 8.97
C PHE A 61 14.48 11.73 9.67
N TRP A 62 13.98 12.55 10.58
CA TRP A 62 12.72 12.30 11.30
C TRP A 62 11.49 12.49 10.43
N LEU A 63 11.56 13.42 9.47
CA LEU A 63 10.49 13.65 8.51
C LEU A 63 10.33 12.43 7.59
N ASP A 64 11.44 11.89 7.10
CA ASP A 64 11.48 10.66 6.32
C ASP A 64 10.96 9.47 7.13
N ALA A 65 11.40 9.30 8.39
CA ALA A 65 10.87 8.26 9.27
C ALA A 65 9.35 8.37 9.43
N PHE A 66 8.85 9.58 9.71
CA PHE A 66 7.41 9.82 9.79
C PHE A 66 6.70 9.48 8.48
N TYR A 67 7.20 9.93 7.32
CA TYR A 67 6.55 9.68 6.04
C TYR A 67 6.55 8.20 5.64
N MET A 68 7.58 7.43 6.01
CA MET A 68 7.54 5.98 5.81
C MET A 68 6.34 5.37 6.56
N PHE A 69 6.20 5.60 7.86
CA PHE A 69 5.07 5.03 8.61
C PHE A 69 3.72 5.62 8.22
N PHE A 70 3.69 6.92 7.95
CA PHE A 70 2.47 7.60 7.54
C PHE A 70 1.95 7.05 6.21
N ASN A 71 2.79 6.99 5.17
CA ASN A 71 2.36 6.54 3.85
C ASN A 71 2.01 5.05 3.84
N PHE A 72 2.77 4.20 4.55
CA PHE A 72 2.50 2.76 4.54
C PHE A 72 1.31 2.35 5.40
N PHE A 73 1.10 2.98 6.56
CA PHE A 73 0.10 2.53 7.53
C PHE A 73 -1.00 3.57 7.79
N LEU A 74 -0.63 4.79 8.17
CA LEU A 74 -1.63 5.77 8.63
C LEU A 74 -2.51 6.28 7.49
N LEU A 75 -1.97 6.48 6.29
CA LEU A 75 -2.75 6.85 5.11
C LEU A 75 -3.79 5.77 4.78
N ASN A 76 -3.40 4.50 4.93
CA ASN A 76 -4.31 3.38 4.75
C ASN A 76 -5.45 3.38 5.78
N LEU A 77 -5.09 3.59 7.05
CA LEU A 77 -6.04 3.66 8.17
C LEU A 77 -7.01 4.84 8.05
N ILE A 78 -6.47 6.02 7.74
CA ILE A 78 -7.22 7.27 7.79
C ILE A 78 -8.06 7.47 6.56
N VAL A 79 -7.59 7.08 5.37
CA VAL A 79 -8.23 7.41 4.09
C VAL A 79 -8.54 6.18 3.25
N PHE A 80 -7.50 5.42 2.90
CA PHE A 80 -7.58 4.52 1.75
C PHE A 80 -8.63 3.41 1.90
N ILE A 81 -8.66 2.73 3.06
CA ILE A 81 -9.44 1.49 3.21
C ILE A 81 -10.93 1.79 3.27
N PHE A 82 -11.34 2.77 4.08
CA PHE A 82 -12.75 3.13 4.13
C PHE A 82 -13.20 3.69 2.78
N LEU A 83 -12.38 4.55 2.14
CA LEU A 83 -12.72 5.16 0.86
C LEU A 83 -12.89 4.09 -0.23
N SER A 84 -11.98 3.10 -0.27
CA SER A 84 -12.03 1.99 -1.21
C SER A 84 -13.27 1.12 -0.98
N ASN A 85 -13.57 0.75 0.27
CA ASN A 85 -14.74 -0.07 0.59
C ASN A 85 -16.06 0.65 0.29
N VAL A 86 -16.13 1.96 0.55
CA VAL A 86 -17.31 2.76 0.21
C VAL A 86 -17.44 2.90 -1.30
N ALA A 87 -16.35 3.17 -2.02
CA ALA A 87 -16.36 3.26 -3.48
C ALA A 87 -16.78 1.93 -4.11
N GLU A 88 -16.28 0.80 -3.61
CA GLU A 88 -16.65 -0.55 -4.05
C GLU A 88 -18.15 -0.81 -3.82
N ALA A 89 -18.66 -0.50 -2.62
CA ALA A 89 -20.07 -0.69 -2.30
C ALA A 89 -20.98 0.14 -3.21
N LEU A 90 -20.66 1.44 -3.38
CA LEU A 90 -21.41 2.32 -4.28
C LEU A 90 -21.36 1.84 -5.74
N PHE A 91 -20.20 1.36 -6.19
CA PHE A 91 -20.04 0.89 -7.55
C PHE A 91 -20.79 -0.43 -7.79
N ASN A 92 -20.76 -1.35 -6.83
CA ASN A 92 -21.57 -2.58 -6.88
C ASN A 92 -23.08 -2.27 -6.87
N ASP A 93 -23.53 -1.32 -6.06
CA ASP A 93 -24.93 -0.89 -6.05
C ASP A 93 -25.35 -0.35 -7.43
N LEU A 94 -24.50 0.45 -8.09
CA LEU A 94 -24.74 0.95 -9.45
C LEU A 94 -24.79 -0.19 -10.49
N LEU A 95 -23.84 -1.12 -10.43
CA LEU A 95 -23.76 -2.25 -11.36
C LEU A 95 -24.93 -3.23 -11.20
N SER A 96 -25.43 -3.38 -9.98
CA SER A 96 -26.55 -4.28 -9.66
C SER A 96 -27.83 -3.94 -10.43
N VAL A 97 -28.00 -2.67 -10.83
CA VAL A 97 -29.13 -2.20 -11.67
C VAL A 97 -29.15 -2.92 -13.02
N VAL A 98 -27.99 -3.30 -13.54
CA VAL A 98 -27.83 -4.01 -14.82
C VAL A 98 -27.52 -5.50 -14.60
N GLY A 99 -27.59 -5.98 -13.35
CA GLY A 99 -27.29 -7.37 -12.99
C GLY A 99 -25.80 -7.72 -13.05
N LEU A 100 -24.92 -6.72 -12.92
CA LEU A 100 -23.46 -6.88 -12.89
C LEU A 100 -22.91 -6.61 -11.49
N SER A 101 -21.68 -7.04 -11.26
CA SER A 101 -20.90 -6.86 -10.04
C SER A 101 -19.44 -6.55 -10.36
N VAL A 102 -18.70 -5.99 -9.40
CA VAL A 102 -17.25 -5.75 -9.54
C VAL A 102 -16.50 -7.04 -9.89
N SER A 103 -16.92 -8.18 -9.32
CA SER A 103 -16.34 -9.49 -9.58
C SER A 103 -16.45 -9.92 -11.05
N ASP A 104 -17.46 -9.47 -11.78
CA ASP A 104 -17.61 -9.81 -13.20
C ASP A 104 -16.52 -9.18 -14.08
N PHE A 105 -15.88 -8.11 -13.59
CA PHE A 105 -14.75 -7.46 -14.26
C PHE A 105 -13.40 -8.07 -13.87
N GLN A 106 -13.34 -9.01 -12.94
CA GLN A 106 -12.11 -9.69 -12.56
C GLN A 106 -11.71 -10.70 -13.65
N LEU A 107 -10.80 -10.28 -14.55
CA LEU A 107 -10.35 -11.09 -15.68
C LEU A 107 -9.38 -12.23 -15.29
N LEU A 108 -8.60 -12.03 -14.22
CA LEU A 108 -7.54 -12.94 -13.81
C LEU A 108 -7.39 -12.94 -12.29
N ASP A 109 -7.33 -14.14 -11.70
CA ASP A 109 -6.99 -14.33 -10.29
C ASP A 109 -5.51 -14.64 -10.15
N LEU A 110 -4.74 -13.66 -9.68
CA LEU A 110 -3.29 -13.79 -9.49
C LEU A 110 -2.93 -14.77 -8.38
N ASN A 111 -3.86 -15.09 -7.46
CA ASN A 111 -3.60 -16.03 -6.38
C ASN A 111 -3.48 -17.49 -6.85
N GLN A 112 -4.02 -17.80 -8.03
CA GLN A 112 -3.94 -19.13 -8.62
C GLN A 112 -2.66 -19.34 -9.43
N LEU A 113 -1.89 -18.27 -9.67
CA LEU A 113 -0.66 -18.33 -10.43
C LEU A 113 0.53 -18.60 -9.51
N PRO A 114 1.58 -19.28 -10.02
CA PRO A 114 2.88 -19.31 -9.35
C PRO A 114 3.36 -17.89 -9.05
N TRP A 115 3.88 -17.67 -7.83
CA TRP A 115 4.26 -16.34 -7.33
C TRP A 115 5.14 -15.55 -8.32
N GLY A 116 6.08 -16.21 -9.01
CA GLY A 116 6.96 -15.56 -9.99
C GLY A 116 6.22 -15.08 -11.25
N LEU A 117 5.24 -15.84 -11.73
CA LEU A 117 4.39 -15.42 -12.86
C LEU A 117 3.44 -14.30 -12.44
N GLY A 118 2.87 -14.37 -11.23
CA GLY A 118 2.06 -13.30 -10.67
C GLY A 118 2.82 -11.99 -10.56
N LEU A 119 4.06 -12.02 -10.06
CA LEU A 119 4.94 -10.85 -10.02
C LEU A 119 5.28 -10.33 -11.41
N LEU A 120 5.64 -11.21 -12.36
CA LEU A 120 5.93 -10.81 -13.73
C LEU A 120 4.75 -10.09 -14.36
N LEU A 121 3.54 -10.67 -14.27
CA LEU A 121 2.33 -10.04 -14.78
C LEU A 121 2.03 -8.72 -14.09
N PHE A 122 2.16 -8.65 -12.77
CA PHE A 122 2.01 -7.41 -12.02
C PHE A 122 2.96 -6.32 -12.53
N PHE A 123 4.24 -6.64 -12.72
CA PHE A 123 5.22 -5.68 -13.25
C PHE A 123 4.87 -5.23 -14.67
N VAL A 124 4.55 -6.16 -15.57
CA VAL A 124 4.22 -5.84 -16.97
C VAL A 124 2.98 -4.96 -17.07
N VAL A 125 1.90 -5.31 -16.35
CA VAL A 125 0.65 -4.55 -16.37
C VAL A 125 0.83 -3.18 -15.72
N SER A 126 1.49 -3.13 -14.55
CA SER A 126 1.74 -1.87 -13.84
C SER A 126 2.61 -0.93 -14.68
N ASP A 127 3.70 -1.42 -15.26
CA ASP A 127 4.57 -0.62 -16.14
C ASP A 127 3.82 -0.13 -17.38
N PHE A 128 3.03 -0.99 -18.03
CA PHE A 128 2.21 -0.59 -19.16
C PHE A 128 1.22 0.52 -18.80
N VAL A 129 0.50 0.41 -17.68
CA VAL A 129 -0.47 1.43 -17.23
C VAL A 129 0.24 2.72 -16.86
N GLN A 130 1.35 2.66 -16.12
CA GLN A 130 2.16 3.82 -15.73
C GLN A 130 2.74 4.53 -16.95
N TRP A 131 3.27 3.78 -17.92
CA TRP A 131 3.81 4.31 -19.16
C TRP A 131 2.73 5.02 -19.98
N ASN A 132 1.55 4.42 -20.14
CA ASN A 132 0.44 5.08 -20.82
C ASN A 132 -0.02 6.34 -20.09
N THR A 133 -0.12 6.28 -18.76
CA THR A 133 -0.49 7.43 -17.94
C THR A 133 0.53 8.56 -18.08
N HIS A 134 1.82 8.26 -18.02
CA HIS A 134 2.91 9.20 -18.26
C HIS A 134 2.82 9.80 -19.66
N ARG A 135 2.60 8.97 -20.70
CA ARG A 135 2.43 9.46 -22.08
C ARG A 135 1.22 10.37 -22.26
N VAL A 136 0.10 10.09 -21.60
CA VAL A 136 -1.13 10.91 -21.69
C VAL A 136 -0.95 12.22 -20.93
N LEU A 137 -0.32 12.20 -19.75
CA LEU A 137 -0.08 13.40 -18.94
C LEU A 137 1.02 14.31 -19.49
N HIS A 138 2.05 13.74 -20.13
CA HIS A 138 3.15 14.48 -20.75
C HIS A 138 2.97 14.68 -22.25
N ARG A 139 1.80 14.34 -22.80
CA ARG A 139 1.38 14.83 -24.12
C ARG A 139 0.89 16.28 -23.97
N VAL A 140 1.84 17.20 -23.96
CA VAL A 140 1.68 18.60 -24.37
C VAL A 140 2.69 18.86 -25.47
#